data_AF-A0A925IRU3-F1
#
_entry.id   AF-A0A925IRU3-F1
#
_cell.length_a   1.000
_cell.length_b   1.000
_cell.length_c   1.000
_cell.angle_alpha   90.00
_cell.angle_beta   90.00
_cell.angle_gamma   90.00
#
_symmetry.space_group_name_H-M   'P 1'
#
loop_
_entity.id
_entity.type
_entity.pdbx_description
1 polymer ?
#
loop_
_entity_poly.entity_id
_entity_poly.type
_entity_poly.pdbx_seq_one_letter_code
_entity_poly.pdbx_strand_id
1 'polypeptide(L)'
;MTRFKVIGALVALLVIVIVGFSVLITVGKGAGQVLFGKTFAEGELKDYVSSVQKTQVQGSSCQAFDSDGNGYVSCDYTVANDPGKPYSLECAAWGLDGFLNKGCKTRLPFGNTR
;
A
#
# COMPACT_ATOMS: atom_id res chain seq x y z
N MET A 1 1.11 -0.77 51.06
CA MET A 1 -0.03 -0.26 50.23
C MET A 1 0.39 0.70 49.12
N THR A 2 1.53 1.41 49.21
CA THR A 2 2.00 2.36 48.19
C THR A 2 2.52 1.72 46.90
N ARG A 3 3.20 0.56 46.97
CA ARG A 3 3.77 -0.11 45.78
C ARG A 3 2.70 -0.65 44.80
N PHE A 4 1.58 -1.17 45.31
CA PHE A 4 0.47 -1.64 44.47
C PHE A 4 -0.26 -0.50 43.74
N LYS A 5 -0.35 0.69 44.35
CA LYS A 5 -0.92 1.89 43.71
C LYS A 5 -0.03 2.40 42.56
N VAL A 6 1.30 2.34 42.72
CA VAL A 6 2.26 2.73 41.67
C VAL A 6 2.24 1.74 40.50
N ILE A 7 2.17 0.43 40.77
CA ILE A 7 2.07 -0.60 39.73
C ILE A 7 0.75 -0.46 38.97
N GLY A 8 -0.38 -0.26 39.67
CA GLY A 8 -1.68 -0.03 39.03
C GLY A 8 -1.70 1.22 38.14
N ALA A 9 -1.06 2.31 38.57
CA ALA A 9 -0.95 3.54 37.77
C ALA A 9 -0.08 3.34 36.51
N LEU A 10 1.04 2.61 36.61
CA LEU A 10 1.89 2.29 35.46
C LEU A 10 1.17 1.42 34.43
N VAL A 11 0.43 0.40 34.87
CA VAL A 11 -0.34 -0.48 33.97
C VAL A 11 -1.45 0.31 33.26
N ALA A 12 -2.19 1.17 33.98
CA ALA A 12 -3.23 2.01 33.37
C ALA A 12 -2.65 2.95 32.30
N LEU A 13 -1.49 3.54 32.56
CA LEU A 13 -0.81 4.44 31.62
C LEU A 13 -0.33 3.69 30.37
N LEU A 14 0.20 2.47 30.56
CA LEU A 14 0.61 1.60 29.45
C LEU A 14 -0.58 1.23 28.55
N VAL A 15 -1.73 0.88 29.14
CA VAL A 15 -2.96 0.56 28.38
C VAL A 15 -3.45 1.77 27.59
N ILE A 16 -3.44 2.98 28.18
CA ILE A 16 -3.82 4.21 27.48
C ILE A 16 -2.89 4.48 26.30
N VAL A 17 -1.58 4.26 26.46
CA VAL A 17 -0.60 4.42 25.37
C VAL A 17 -0.87 3.40 24.26
N ILE A 18 -1.12 2.14 24.58
CA ILE A 18 -1.36 1.09 23.57
C ILE A 18 -2.68 1.33 22.82
N VAL A 19 -3.75 1.67 23.54
CA VAL A 19 -5.07 1.95 22.95
C VAL A 19 -5.02 3.24 22.13
N GLY A 20 -4.36 4.28 22.63
CA GLY A 20 -4.14 5.53 21.90
C GLY A 20 -3.34 5.32 20.61
N PHE A 21 -2.27 4.53 20.65
CA PHE A 21 -1.46 4.21 19.46
C PHE A 21 -2.24 3.41 18.42
N SER A 22 -3.07 2.46 18.83
CA SER A 22 -3.84 1.63 17.90
C SER A 22 -4.93 2.41 17.16
N VAL A 23 -5.54 3.42 17.80
CA VAL A 23 -6.47 4.36 17.14
C VAL A 23 -5.72 5.24 16.12
N LEU A 24 -4.54 5.76 16.48
CA LEU A 24 -3.70 6.55 15.58
C LEU A 24 -3.24 5.77 14.35
N ILE A 25 -2.90 4.49 14.50
CA ILE A 25 -2.52 3.62 13.38
C ILE A 25 -3.70 3.41 12.42
N THR A 26 -4.92 3.24 12.94
CA THR A 26 -6.12 3.00 12.12
C THR A 26 -6.53 4.24 11.32
N VAL A 27 -6.52 5.42 11.95
CA VAL A 27 -6.82 6.69 11.27
C VAL A 27 -5.71 7.08 10.29
N GLY A 28 -4.45 6.82 10.64
CA GLY A 28 -3.29 7.02 9.76
C GLY A 28 -3.36 6.16 8.50
N LYS A 29 -3.80 4.89 8.61
CA LYS A 29 -4.05 4.01 7.47
C LYS A 29 -5.10 4.61 6.52
N GLY A 30 -6.26 5.02 7.05
CA GLY A 30 -7.35 5.56 6.22
C GLY A 30 -7.01 6.87 5.52
N ALA A 31 -6.51 7.87 6.24
CA ALA A 31 -6.26 9.20 5.67
C ALA A 31 -5.08 9.22 4.69
N GLY A 32 -4.00 8.50 5.01
CA GLY A 32 -2.82 8.48 4.16
C GLY A 32 -3.00 7.63 2.89
N GLN A 33 -3.83 6.58 2.92
CA GLN A 33 -4.20 5.85 1.70
C GLN A 33 -4.97 6.73 0.72
N VAL A 34 -5.91 7.54 1.20
CA VAL A 34 -6.67 8.49 0.34
C VAL A 34 -5.74 9.49 -0.34
N LEU A 35 -4.81 10.06 0.43
CA LEU A 35 -3.99 11.19 -0.02
C LEU A 35 -2.74 10.76 -0.80
N PHE A 36 -2.12 9.65 -0.41
CA PHE A 36 -0.81 9.22 -0.91
C PHE A 36 -0.82 7.84 -1.55
N GLY A 37 -1.88 7.04 -1.37
CA GLY A 37 -1.98 5.68 -1.88
C GLY A 37 -1.76 5.57 -3.38
N LYS A 38 -2.49 6.39 -4.14
CA LYS A 38 -2.39 6.43 -5.60
C LYS A 38 -0.99 6.82 -6.07
N THR A 39 -0.45 7.92 -5.53
CA THR A 39 0.87 8.45 -5.93
C THR A 39 1.99 7.48 -5.57
N PHE A 40 1.91 6.82 -4.41
CA PHE A 40 2.89 5.82 -3.99
C PHE A 40 2.91 4.62 -4.95
N ALA A 41 1.74 4.04 -5.24
CA ALA A 41 1.62 2.91 -6.15
C ALA A 41 2.06 3.26 -7.58
N GLU A 42 1.76 4.47 -8.05
CA GLU A 42 2.24 4.96 -9.35
C GLU A 42 3.77 5.15 -9.38
N GLY A 43 4.39 5.49 -8.25
CA GLY A 43 5.84 5.53 -8.09
C GLY A 43 6.46 4.15 -8.25
N GLU A 44 5.96 3.17 -7.49
CA GLU A 44 6.39 1.76 -7.56
C GLU A 44 6.21 1.19 -8.97
N LEU A 45 5.11 1.53 -9.64
CA LEU A 45 4.85 1.16 -11.02
C LEU A 45 5.92 1.71 -11.98
N LYS A 46 6.23 3.01 -11.88
CA LYS A 46 7.24 3.65 -12.74
C LYS A 46 8.61 3.00 -12.54
N ASP A 47 8.99 2.73 -11.30
CA ASP A 47 10.25 2.07 -10.97
C ASP A 47 10.30 0.65 -11.51
N TYR A 48 9.20 -0.11 -11.41
CA TYR A 48 9.09 -1.44 -11.99
C TYR A 48 9.23 -1.42 -13.52
N VAL A 49 8.48 -0.55 -14.21
CA VAL A 49 8.51 -0.47 -15.68
C VAL A 49 9.89 -0.02 -16.19
N SER A 50 10.50 0.95 -15.50
CA SER A 50 11.85 1.42 -15.83
C SER A 50 12.91 0.34 -15.61
N SER A 51 12.85 -0.37 -14.48
CA SER A 51 13.86 -1.37 -14.12
C SER A 51 13.72 -2.69 -14.90
N VAL A 52 12.49 -3.18 -15.07
CA VAL A 52 12.19 -4.48 -15.68
C VAL A 52 11.95 -4.38 -17.18
N GLN A 53 11.07 -3.47 -17.62
CA GLN A 53 10.68 -3.34 -19.03
C GLN A 53 11.59 -2.40 -19.82
N LYS A 54 12.53 -1.70 -19.15
CA LYS A 54 13.47 -0.75 -19.76
C LYS A 54 12.78 0.31 -20.62
N THR A 55 11.59 0.73 -20.21
CA THR A 55 10.76 1.72 -20.91
C THR A 55 10.15 2.70 -19.90
N GLN A 56 9.41 3.68 -20.40
CA GLN A 56 8.75 4.70 -19.58
C GLN A 56 7.23 4.53 -19.63
N VAL A 57 6.61 4.75 -18.47
CA VAL A 57 5.15 4.84 -18.34
C VAL A 57 4.68 6.12 -19.00
N GLN A 58 3.74 6.02 -19.93
CA GLN A 58 3.14 7.18 -20.60
C GLN A 58 1.83 7.60 -19.91
N GLY A 59 1.03 6.63 -19.47
CA GLY A 59 -0.16 6.85 -18.66
C GLY A 59 -0.28 5.77 -17.59
N SER A 60 -0.75 6.15 -16.40
CA SER A 60 -1.00 5.23 -15.30
C SER A 60 -2.25 5.61 -14.52
N SER A 61 -2.95 4.60 -14.03
CA SER A 61 -4.07 4.74 -13.11
C SER A 61 -4.00 3.63 -12.07
N CYS A 62 -3.56 3.97 -10.86
CA CYS A 62 -3.56 3.06 -9.72
C CYS A 62 -4.73 3.31 -8.79
N GLN A 63 -5.22 2.24 -8.15
CA GLN A 63 -6.16 2.32 -7.04
C GLN A 63 -5.46 2.93 -5.81
N ALA A 64 -6.19 3.75 -5.06
CA ALA A 64 -5.68 4.36 -3.83
C ALA A 64 -5.74 3.41 -2.63
N PHE A 65 -6.63 2.41 -2.68
CA PHE A 65 -6.92 1.51 -1.57
C PHE A 65 -6.71 0.07 -1.98
N ASP A 66 -6.04 -0.66 -1.10
CA ASP A 66 -6.05 -2.11 -1.11
C ASP A 66 -7.40 -2.58 -0.53
N SER A 67 -8.23 -3.14 -1.39
CA SER A 67 -9.58 -3.59 -1.03
C SER A 67 -9.65 -5.05 -0.59
N ASP A 68 -8.66 -5.86 -0.95
CA ASP A 68 -8.61 -7.28 -0.60
C ASP A 68 -7.63 -7.59 0.55
N GLY A 69 -6.87 -6.59 0.98
CA GLY A 69 -5.97 -6.65 2.13
C GLY A 69 -4.71 -7.44 1.86
N ASN A 70 -4.34 -7.64 0.59
CA ASN A 70 -3.19 -8.43 0.18
C ASN A 70 -1.85 -7.65 0.20
N GLY A 71 -1.88 -6.35 0.50
CA GLY A 71 -0.74 -5.44 0.53
C GLY A 71 -0.41 -4.80 -0.83
N TYR A 72 -1.22 -5.01 -1.86
CA TYR A 72 -1.05 -4.48 -3.20
C TYR A 72 -2.34 -3.79 -3.69
N VAL A 73 -2.19 -2.88 -4.65
CA VAL A 73 -3.28 -2.20 -5.35
C VAL A 73 -3.18 -2.46 -6.84
N SER A 74 -4.32 -2.51 -7.53
CA SER A 74 -4.33 -2.66 -8.99
C SER A 74 -3.90 -1.36 -9.67
N CYS A 75 -3.02 -1.49 -10.66
CA CYS A 75 -2.51 -0.41 -11.49
C CYS A 75 -2.62 -0.79 -12.97
N ASP A 76 -3.33 0.04 -13.73
CA ASP A 76 -3.38 -0.04 -15.19
C ASP A 76 -2.49 1.03 -15.81
N TYR A 77 -1.74 0.68 -16.84
CA TYR A 77 -0.77 1.59 -17.44
C TYR A 77 -0.50 1.32 -18.92
N THR A 78 0.05 2.31 -19.59
CA THR A 78 0.56 2.22 -20.96
C THR A 78 2.03 2.63 -21.00
N VAL A 79 2.77 2.08 -21.95
CA VAL A 79 4.20 2.36 -22.13
C VAL A 79 4.44 3.15 -23.40
N ALA A 80 5.47 4.00 -23.39
CA ALA A 80 5.78 4.88 -24.52
C ALA A 80 6.07 4.13 -25.84
N ASN A 81 6.61 2.91 -25.74
CA ASN A 81 6.94 2.09 -26.91
C ASN A 81 5.73 1.33 -27.48
N ASP A 82 4.61 1.26 -26.74
CA ASP A 82 3.39 0.56 -27.11
C ASP A 82 2.15 1.23 -26.46
N PRO A 83 1.82 2.46 -26.87
CA PRO A 83 0.75 3.25 -26.24
C PRO A 83 -0.64 2.67 -26.44
N GLY A 84 -0.82 1.81 -27.44
CA GLY A 84 -2.11 1.21 -27.80
C GLY A 84 -2.49 -0.01 -26.96
N LYS A 85 -1.57 -0.52 -26.14
CA LYS A 85 -1.79 -1.73 -25.34
C LYS A 85 -1.78 -1.41 -23.85
N PRO A 86 -2.93 -1.55 -23.16
CA PRO A 86 -2.97 -1.43 -21.71
C PRO A 86 -2.37 -2.67 -21.06
N TYR A 87 -1.57 -2.44 -20.02
CA TYR A 87 -0.99 -3.45 -19.16
C TYR A 87 -1.56 -3.27 -17.75
N SER A 88 -1.74 -4.37 -17.02
CA SER A 88 -2.26 -4.37 -15.65
C SER A 88 -1.30 -5.11 -14.73
N LEU A 89 -0.98 -4.50 -13.59
CA LEU A 89 -0.08 -5.03 -12.56
C LEU A 89 -0.66 -4.75 -11.18
N GLU A 90 -0.15 -5.44 -10.18
CA GLU A 90 -0.44 -5.14 -8.77
C GLU A 90 0.81 -4.54 -8.13
N CYS A 91 0.72 -3.32 -7.63
CA CYS A 91 1.84 -2.58 -7.03
C CYS A 91 1.63 -2.41 -5.53
N ALA A 92 2.72 -2.31 -4.77
CA ALA A 92 2.68 -2.13 -3.32
C ALA A 92 1.70 -1.03 -2.89
N ALA A 93 0.81 -1.35 -1.96
CA ALA A 93 -0.15 -0.40 -1.41
C ALA A 93 0.51 0.53 -0.38
N TRP A 94 0.02 1.76 -0.24
CA TRP A 94 0.54 2.63 0.81
C TRP A 94 0.15 2.13 2.20
N GLY A 95 1.10 2.20 3.14
CA GLY A 95 0.93 1.80 4.54
C GLY A 95 1.90 0.69 4.94
N LEU A 96 1.68 0.14 6.14
CA LEU A 96 2.52 -0.95 6.68
C LEU A 96 2.49 -2.20 5.80
N ASP A 97 1.34 -2.48 5.17
CA ASP A 97 1.13 -3.70 4.39
C ASP A 97 1.95 -3.67 3.08
N GLY A 98 2.10 -2.51 2.41
CA GLY A 98 3.05 -2.36 1.29
C GLY A 98 4.46 -1.92 1.69
N PHE A 99 4.71 -1.55 2.95
CA PHE A 99 6.09 -1.42 3.43
C PHE A 99 6.78 -2.80 3.51
N LEU A 100 6.01 -3.83 3.91
CA LEU A 100 6.47 -5.21 3.92
C LEU A 100 6.52 -5.81 2.50
N ASN A 101 5.64 -5.36 1.61
CA ASN A 101 5.54 -5.83 0.22
C ASN A 101 6.04 -4.75 -0.75
N LYS A 102 7.29 -4.84 -1.23
CA LYS A 102 7.85 -3.85 -2.17
C LYS A 102 7.67 -4.23 -3.64
N GLY A 103 7.60 -3.22 -4.50
CA GLY A 103 7.57 -3.36 -5.94
C GLY A 103 6.19 -3.72 -6.50
N CYS A 104 6.19 -4.09 -7.77
CA CYS A 104 5.00 -4.57 -8.46
C CYS A 104 5.16 -6.05 -8.84
N LYS A 105 4.04 -6.76 -8.81
CA LYS A 105 3.91 -8.13 -9.29
C LYS A 105 2.95 -8.16 -10.48
N THR A 106 3.16 -9.10 -11.37
CA THR A 106 2.22 -9.35 -12.45
C THR A 106 0.92 -9.86 -11.86
N ARG A 107 -0.19 -9.24 -12.25
CA ARG A 107 -1.51 -9.81 -12.02
C ARG A 107 -1.56 -11.08 -12.85
N LEU A 108 -1.47 -12.25 -12.21
CA LEU A 108 -1.74 -13.50 -12.93
C LEU A 108 -3.12 -13.31 -13.59
N PRO A 109 -3.25 -13.58 -14.90
CA PRO A 109 -4.55 -13.50 -15.52
C PRO A 109 -5.44 -14.50 -14.78
N PHE A 110 -6.45 -14.00 -14.06
CA PHE A 110 -7.59 -14.83 -13.74
C PHE A 110 -8.14 -15.33 -15.06
N GLY A 111 -7.85 -16.60 -15.36
CA GLY A 111 -8.42 -17.39 -16.44
C GLY A 111 -8.53 -16.65 -17.78
N ASN A 112 -7.49 -16.78 -18.61
CA ASN A 112 -7.75 -16.82 -20.04
C ASN A 112 -8.51 -18.12 -20.36
N THR A 113 -9.83 -18.15 -20.15
CA THR A 113 -10.71 -19.08 -20.85
C THR A 113 -11.30 -18.34 -22.03
N ARG A 114 -10.57 -18.47 -23.15
CA ARG A 114 -11.00 -18.45 -24.56
C ARG A 114 -12.21 -17.59 -24.94
#